data_AF-A0AA95H1B4-F1
#
_entry.id   AF-A0AA95H1B4-F1
#
_cell.length_a   1.000
_cell.length_b   1.000
_cell.length_c   1.000
_cell.angle_alpha   90.00
_cell.angle_beta   90.00
_cell.angle_gamma   90.00
#
_symmetry.space_group_name_H-M   'P 1'
#
loop_
_entity.id
_entity.type
_entity.pdbx_description
1 polymer ?
#
loop_
_entity_poly.entity_id
_entity_poly.type
_entity_poly.pdbx_seq_one_letter_code
_entity_poly.pdbx_strand_id
1 'polypeptide(L)'
;MNAEHGGPGAGVLDENGVHAVAARPSAGYGGQEKYATLWEKAAVLLHGIATTQNFSDGNKRTAWLAMKTFLGINGQELRDLPTITSEAMVLLVASDKTKFESGKVAEWLEENRLRASDRVDFAVLGQSIEGVAEQPNKSFYRLPVQVMAVPSLPFGGALYALVRINWYSIDAGRDITVRMRFKHDSGGVMLTDRVLGSITGHVERHWDKPWFPNGIQSWNEYLALGVMTSAEAQTVVQLMIDDEVAWEESLTVALRPSAPDVIPNMYD
;
A
#
# COMPACT_ATOMS: atom_id res chain seq x y z
N MET A 1 22.11 -6.45 16.99
CA MET A 1 21.13 -5.43 17.44
C MET A 1 21.30 -5.01 18.90
N ASN A 2 20.99 -5.85 19.90
CA ASN A 2 21.01 -5.39 21.31
C ASN A 2 22.43 -5.06 21.81
N ALA A 3 23.43 -5.86 21.42
CA ALA A 3 24.85 -5.56 21.67
C ALA A 3 25.40 -4.34 20.89
N GLU A 4 24.71 -3.89 19.83
CA GLU A 4 25.13 -2.76 18.99
C GLU A 4 24.45 -1.45 19.37
N HIS A 5 23.30 -1.51 20.06
CA HIS A 5 22.47 -0.33 20.36
C HIS A 5 22.11 -0.18 21.84
N GLY A 6 22.40 -1.17 22.69
CA GLY A 6 22.43 -1.01 24.14
C GLY A 6 23.82 -0.53 24.55
N GLY A 7 23.91 0.35 25.55
CA GLY A 7 25.18 0.90 26.02
C GLY A 7 26.17 -0.15 26.55
N PRO A 8 27.29 0.27 27.15
CA PRO A 8 28.28 -0.64 27.71
C PRO A 8 27.64 -1.68 28.66
N GLY A 9 27.82 -2.98 28.36
CA GLY A 9 27.18 -4.09 29.10
C GLY A 9 25.89 -4.66 28.47
N ALA A 10 25.50 -4.20 27.29
CA ALA A 10 24.36 -4.75 26.55
C ALA A 10 24.64 -6.16 26.00
N GLY A 11 23.73 -7.10 26.27
CA GLY A 11 23.89 -8.49 25.87
C GLY A 11 22.71 -9.38 26.28
N VAL A 12 22.80 -10.65 25.89
CA VAL A 12 21.89 -11.70 26.34
C VAL A 12 22.24 -12.06 27.79
N LEU A 13 21.24 -12.04 28.68
CA LEU A 13 21.37 -12.50 30.06
C LEU A 13 21.01 -13.99 30.19
N ASP A 14 19.97 -14.42 29.48
CA ASP A 14 19.49 -15.80 29.50
C ASP A 14 19.22 -16.29 28.07
N GLU A 15 20.19 -17.02 27.50
CA GLU A 15 20.06 -17.62 26.17
C GLU A 15 18.95 -18.66 26.11
N ASN A 16 18.79 -19.48 27.15
CA ASN A 16 17.74 -20.50 27.20
C ASN A 16 16.35 -19.84 27.24
N GLY A 17 16.21 -18.76 27.99
CA GLY A 17 15.02 -17.91 28.00
C GLY A 17 14.69 -17.36 26.62
N VAL A 18 15.70 -16.86 25.87
CA VAL A 18 15.50 -16.38 24.49
C VAL A 18 15.00 -17.52 23.59
N HIS A 19 15.64 -18.70 23.64
CA HIS A 19 15.23 -19.85 22.85
C HIS A 19 13.81 -20.31 23.19
N ALA A 20 13.46 -20.37 24.48
CA ALA A 20 12.13 -20.75 24.93
C ALA A 20 11.06 -19.78 24.39
N VAL A 21 11.33 -18.48 24.44
CA VAL A 21 10.42 -17.45 23.92
C VAL A 21 10.29 -17.53 22.39
N ALA A 22 11.41 -17.69 21.67
CA ALA A 22 11.41 -17.83 20.22
C ALA A 22 10.65 -19.07 19.73
N ALA A 23 10.58 -20.12 20.55
CA ALA A 23 9.80 -21.33 20.25
C ALA A 23 8.30 -21.19 20.53
N ARG A 24 7.86 -20.22 21.35
CA ARG A 24 6.44 -20.05 21.74
C ARG A 24 5.47 -19.98 20.56
N PRO A 25 5.76 -19.28 19.45
CA PRO A 25 4.86 -19.23 18.28
C PRO A 25 4.52 -20.62 17.69
N SER A 26 5.42 -21.59 17.86
CA SER A 26 5.24 -22.97 17.36
C SER A 26 4.65 -23.91 18.42
N ALA A 27 4.23 -23.40 19.57
CA ALA A 27 3.66 -24.23 20.63
C ALA A 27 2.37 -24.90 20.17
N GLY A 28 2.19 -26.17 20.54
CA GLY A 28 1.04 -26.98 20.18
C GLY A 28 1.07 -28.32 20.91
N TYR A 29 -0.02 -29.08 20.85
CA TYR A 29 -0.12 -30.42 21.42
C TYR A 29 -1.01 -31.30 20.55
N GLY A 30 -0.65 -32.58 20.40
CA GLY A 30 -1.46 -33.54 19.65
C GLY A 30 -1.66 -33.18 18.17
N GLY A 31 -0.70 -32.47 17.56
CA GLY A 31 -0.80 -32.00 16.17
C GLY A 31 -1.66 -30.75 15.97
N GLN A 32 -2.22 -30.18 17.05
CA GLN A 32 -2.95 -28.91 17.00
C GLN A 32 -2.04 -27.76 17.44
N GLU A 33 -1.94 -26.74 16.60
CA GLU A 33 -1.26 -25.50 16.96
C GLU A 33 -2.03 -24.75 18.04
N LYS A 34 -1.32 -24.19 19.02
CA LYS A 34 -1.92 -23.37 20.08
C LYS A 34 -2.35 -21.99 19.58
N TYR A 35 -1.62 -21.45 18.61
CA TYR A 35 -1.85 -20.13 18.01
C TYR A 35 -2.18 -20.35 16.54
N ALA A 36 -3.42 -20.05 16.16
CA ALA A 36 -3.97 -20.46 14.87
C ALA A 36 -3.53 -19.54 13.74
N THR A 37 -3.35 -18.25 14.03
CA THR A 37 -3.00 -17.26 13.00
C THR A 37 -1.54 -16.81 13.11
N LEU A 38 -0.98 -16.34 11.99
CA LEU A 38 0.33 -15.70 11.96
C LEU A 38 0.40 -14.50 12.92
N TRP A 39 -0.69 -13.74 13.03
CA TRP A 39 -0.79 -12.58 13.90
C TRP A 39 -0.77 -12.95 15.39
N GLU A 40 -1.43 -14.05 15.77
CA GLU A 40 -1.34 -14.58 17.14
C GLU A 40 0.08 -15.05 17.48
N LYS A 41 0.72 -15.72 16.52
CA LYS A 41 2.13 -16.16 16.62
C LYS A 41 3.07 -14.96 16.81
N ALA A 42 2.87 -13.88 16.05
CA ALA A 42 3.61 -12.63 16.20
C ALA A 42 3.35 -11.94 17.55
N ALA A 43 2.09 -11.91 17.99
CA ALA A 43 1.68 -11.34 19.27
C ALA A 43 2.32 -12.04 20.47
N VAL A 44 2.40 -13.38 20.46
CA VAL A 44 3.02 -14.12 21.56
C VAL A 44 4.53 -14.02 21.59
N LEU A 45 5.16 -13.85 20.43
CA LEU A 45 6.59 -13.53 20.35
C LEU A 45 6.88 -12.16 20.96
N LEU A 46 6.09 -11.15 20.59
CA LEU A 46 6.15 -9.81 21.17
C LEU A 46 6.01 -9.86 22.70
N HIS A 47 4.96 -10.52 23.20
CA HIS A 47 4.73 -10.69 24.63
C HIS A 47 5.88 -11.38 25.34
N GLY A 48 6.34 -12.51 24.81
CA GLY A 48 7.39 -13.29 25.43
C GLY A 48 8.67 -12.51 25.59
N ILE A 49 9.14 -11.80 24.56
CA ILE A 49 10.39 -11.05 24.66
C ILE A 49 10.21 -9.82 25.54
N ALA A 50 9.06 -9.15 25.45
CA ALA A 50 8.80 -7.92 26.21
C ALA A 50 8.73 -8.15 27.73
N THR A 51 8.42 -9.37 28.18
CA THR A 51 8.13 -9.68 29.60
C THR A 51 9.20 -10.52 30.31
N THR A 52 10.09 -11.20 29.59
CA THR A 52 11.01 -12.20 30.19
C THR A 52 12.38 -11.67 30.63
N GLN A 53 12.69 -10.39 30.41
CA GLN A 53 13.97 -9.75 30.81
C GLN A 53 15.23 -10.54 30.42
N ASN A 54 15.17 -11.28 29.30
CA ASN A 54 16.29 -12.12 28.83
C ASN A 54 17.50 -11.32 28.33
N PHE A 55 17.38 -10.00 28.20
CA PHE A 55 18.44 -9.09 27.81
C PHE A 55 18.71 -8.06 28.90
N SER A 56 19.95 -7.58 29.00
CA SER A 56 20.36 -6.61 30.03
C SER A 56 19.72 -5.23 29.84
N ASP A 57 19.43 -4.85 28.60
CA ASP A 57 18.59 -3.72 28.23
C ASP A 57 17.88 -4.05 26.90
N GLY A 58 16.89 -3.23 26.52
CA GLY A 58 16.31 -3.25 25.20
C GLY A 58 15.30 -4.37 24.97
N ASN A 59 14.81 -5.06 26.02
CA ASN A 59 13.79 -6.11 25.89
C ASN A 59 12.58 -5.67 25.05
N LYS A 60 12.02 -4.49 25.33
CA LYS A 60 10.88 -3.92 24.58
C LYS A 60 11.21 -3.63 23.11
N ARG A 61 12.36 -3.00 22.83
CA ARG A 61 12.83 -2.67 21.48
C ARG A 61 13.09 -3.94 20.66
N THR A 62 13.72 -4.93 21.30
CA THR A 62 14.01 -6.24 20.72
C THR A 62 12.72 -7.01 20.46
N ALA A 63 11.75 -6.96 21.38
CA ALA A 63 10.44 -7.60 21.20
C ALA A 63 9.71 -7.07 19.97
N TRP A 64 9.67 -5.73 19.82
CA TRP A 64 9.09 -5.09 18.64
C TRP A 64 9.78 -5.50 17.35
N LEU A 65 11.12 -5.44 17.30
CA LEU A 65 11.84 -5.81 16.08
C LEU A 65 11.70 -7.31 15.77
N ALA A 66 11.78 -8.19 16.76
CA ALA A 66 11.63 -9.62 16.57
C ALA A 66 10.23 -9.96 16.03
N MET A 67 9.19 -9.32 16.54
CA MET A 67 7.83 -9.43 16.03
C MET A 67 7.74 -8.95 14.57
N LYS A 68 8.26 -7.75 14.26
CA LYS A 68 8.27 -7.23 12.87
C LYS A 68 9.05 -8.15 11.92
N THR A 69 10.18 -8.68 12.36
CA THR A 69 11.03 -9.59 11.59
C THR A 69 10.32 -10.91 11.34
N PHE A 70 9.65 -11.46 12.35
CA PHE A 70 8.84 -12.65 12.22
C PHE A 70 7.72 -12.46 11.19
N LEU A 71 6.99 -11.35 11.24
CA LEU A 71 6.00 -11.02 10.21
C LEU A 71 6.65 -10.92 8.82
N GLY A 72 7.77 -10.20 8.69
CA GLY A 72 8.47 -9.98 7.42
C GLY A 72 8.93 -11.28 6.74
N ILE A 73 9.49 -12.21 7.51
CA ILE A 73 9.88 -13.54 7.01
C ILE A 73 8.66 -14.34 6.52
N ASN A 74 7.48 -14.09 7.11
CA ASN A 74 6.22 -14.72 6.73
C ASN A 74 5.41 -13.90 5.70
N GLY A 75 6.06 -12.95 5.01
CA GLY A 75 5.42 -12.19 3.93
C GLY A 75 4.41 -11.13 4.40
N GLN A 76 4.50 -10.68 5.66
CA GLN A 76 3.69 -9.61 6.21
C GLN A 76 4.55 -8.44 6.72
N GLU A 77 4.09 -7.21 6.53
CA GLU A 77 4.71 -6.02 7.12
C GLU A 77 3.62 -5.17 7.79
N LEU A 78 3.99 -4.34 8.76
CA LEU A 78 3.09 -3.31 9.29
C LEU A 78 3.24 -2.05 8.46
N ARG A 79 2.16 -1.29 8.31
CA ARG A 79 2.22 0.06 7.71
C ARG A 79 3.16 0.98 8.50
N ASP A 80 3.48 2.13 7.95
CA ASP A 80 4.25 3.12 8.71
C ASP A 80 3.43 3.64 9.89
N LEU A 81 3.89 3.34 11.10
CA LEU A 81 3.18 3.65 12.34
C LEU A 81 3.91 4.79 13.06
N PRO A 82 3.19 5.79 13.58
CA PRO A 82 3.80 6.78 14.47
C PRO A 82 4.52 6.09 15.62
N THR A 83 5.72 6.58 15.96
CA THR A 83 6.55 5.99 17.02
C THR A 83 5.77 5.79 18.32
N ILE A 84 5.00 6.81 18.73
CA ILE A 84 4.16 6.77 19.92
C ILE A 84 3.16 5.60 19.93
N THR A 85 2.60 5.26 18.77
CA THR A 85 1.65 4.16 18.60
C THR A 85 2.34 2.81 18.82
N SER A 86 3.50 2.62 18.19
CA SER A 86 4.28 1.39 18.36
C SER A 86 4.79 1.22 19.80
N GLU A 87 5.26 2.30 20.43
CA GLU A 87 5.71 2.29 21.82
C GLU A 87 4.57 1.98 22.79
N ALA A 88 3.40 2.62 22.60
CA ALA A 88 2.23 2.37 23.42
C ALA A 88 1.79 0.90 23.36
N MET A 89 1.80 0.29 22.17
CA MET A 89 1.49 -1.13 22.01
C MET A 89 2.48 -2.02 22.77
N VAL A 90 3.78 -1.79 22.62
CA VAL A 90 4.81 -2.58 23.32
C VAL A 90 4.72 -2.39 24.83
N LEU A 91 4.43 -1.18 25.31
CA LEU A 91 4.23 -0.90 26.73
C LEU A 91 3.00 -1.60 27.29
N LEU A 92 1.89 -1.60 26.56
CA LEU A 92 0.67 -2.32 26.92
C LEU A 92 0.97 -3.81 27.11
N VAL A 93 1.61 -4.42 26.11
CA VAL A 93 1.99 -5.84 26.12
C VAL A 93 2.98 -6.16 27.26
N ALA A 94 4.01 -5.32 27.43
CA ALA A 94 5.05 -5.51 28.46
C ALA A 94 4.51 -5.33 29.88
N SER A 95 3.44 -4.56 30.06
CA SER A 95 2.89 -4.30 31.39
C SER A 95 2.23 -5.55 31.99
N ASP A 96 1.69 -6.45 31.16
CA ASP A 96 0.99 -7.70 31.53
C ASP A 96 -0.12 -7.53 32.60
N LYS A 97 -0.51 -6.30 32.92
CA LYS A 97 -1.41 -5.97 34.05
C LYS A 97 -2.87 -6.35 33.78
N THR A 98 -3.22 -6.65 32.54
CA THR A 98 -4.61 -6.89 32.09
C THR A 98 -4.90 -8.34 31.72
N LYS A 99 -3.96 -9.27 31.94
CA LYS A 99 -3.94 -10.62 31.35
C LYS A 99 -3.78 -10.53 29.84
N PHE A 100 -2.56 -10.77 29.34
CA PHE A 100 -2.30 -10.79 27.92
C PHE A 100 -3.27 -11.72 27.16
N GLU A 101 -4.01 -11.14 26.21
CA GLU A 101 -4.87 -11.86 25.27
C GLU A 101 -4.23 -11.76 23.89
N SER A 102 -3.64 -12.85 23.40
CA SER A 102 -2.96 -12.87 22.10
C SER A 102 -3.86 -12.42 20.95
N GLY A 103 -5.16 -12.75 21.01
CA GLY A 103 -6.14 -12.36 19.99
C GLY A 103 -6.28 -10.85 19.81
N LYS A 104 -6.30 -10.06 20.89
CA LYS A 104 -6.44 -8.59 20.80
C LYS A 104 -5.22 -7.92 20.18
N VAL A 105 -4.03 -8.43 20.52
CA VAL A 105 -2.79 -7.94 19.93
C VAL A 105 -2.68 -8.39 18.47
N ALA A 106 -3.11 -9.61 18.16
CA ALA A 106 -3.17 -10.13 16.81
C ALA A 106 -4.10 -9.30 15.91
N GLU A 107 -5.31 -9.01 16.38
CA GLU A 107 -6.27 -8.14 15.70
C GLU A 107 -5.66 -6.77 15.40
N TRP A 108 -5.04 -6.14 16.41
CA TRP A 108 -4.39 -4.85 16.20
C TRP A 108 -3.24 -4.92 15.19
N LEU A 109 -2.43 -5.99 15.20
CA LEU A 109 -1.36 -6.18 14.21
C LEU A 109 -1.93 -6.35 12.80
N GLU A 110 -2.99 -7.13 12.65
CA GLU A 110 -3.67 -7.36 11.37
C GLU A 110 -4.33 -6.08 10.83
N GLU A 111 -4.99 -5.31 11.68
CA GLU A 111 -5.57 -4.02 11.32
C GLU A 111 -4.52 -3.03 10.80
N ASN A 112 -3.30 -3.10 11.36
CA ASN A 112 -2.17 -2.26 11.01
C ASN A 112 -1.20 -2.92 10.02
N ARG A 113 -1.59 -4.02 9.37
CA ARG A 113 -0.82 -4.60 8.26
C ARG A 113 -0.66 -3.58 7.14
N LEU A 114 0.46 -3.64 6.44
CA LEU A 114 0.71 -2.89 5.22
C LEU A 114 -0.24 -3.39 4.12
N ARG A 115 -1.07 -2.50 3.59
CA ARG A 115 -2.04 -2.76 2.52
C ARG A 115 -1.60 -2.13 1.21
N ALA A 116 -2.19 -2.55 0.10
CA ALA A 116 -2.00 -1.86 -1.18
C ALA A 116 -2.30 -0.36 -1.09
N SER A 117 -3.30 0.05 -0.30
CA SER A 117 -3.67 1.45 -0.13
C SER A 117 -2.61 2.29 0.56
N ASP A 118 -1.81 1.72 1.47
CA ASP A 118 -0.74 2.45 2.15
C ASP A 118 0.40 2.81 1.19
N ARG A 119 0.46 2.17 0.01
CA ARG A 119 1.46 2.43 -1.02
C ARG A 119 1.11 3.63 -1.90
N VAL A 120 -0.15 4.07 -1.92
CA VAL A 120 -0.58 5.17 -2.79
C VAL A 120 -0.34 6.50 -2.08
N ASP A 121 0.66 7.26 -2.56
CA ASP A 121 0.90 8.64 -2.09
C ASP A 121 -0.20 9.56 -2.61
N PHE A 122 -0.45 9.48 -3.92
CA PHE A 122 -1.60 10.10 -4.55
C PHE A 122 -1.99 9.34 -5.82
N ALA A 123 -3.26 9.45 -6.18
CA ALA A 123 -3.80 9.06 -7.47
C ALA A 123 -4.85 10.10 -7.87
N VAL A 124 -4.74 10.63 -9.08
CA VAL A 124 -5.65 11.65 -9.61
C VAL A 124 -6.06 11.29 -11.02
N LEU A 125 -7.37 11.38 -11.29
CA LEU A 125 -7.92 11.28 -12.63
C LEU A 125 -7.85 12.63 -13.35
N GLY A 126 -7.36 12.60 -14.58
CA GLY A 126 -7.25 13.79 -15.42
C GLY A 126 -7.58 13.49 -16.88
N GLN A 127 -7.98 14.53 -17.61
CA GLN A 127 -8.07 14.50 -19.07
C GLN A 127 -6.94 15.34 -19.68
N SER A 128 -6.43 14.90 -20.83
CA SER A 128 -5.56 15.74 -21.67
C SER A 128 -6.42 16.74 -22.42
N ILE A 129 -6.00 18.02 -22.44
CA ILE A 129 -6.70 19.10 -23.15
C ILE A 129 -6.18 19.24 -24.61
N GLU A 130 -5.05 18.63 -24.95
CA GLU A 130 -4.52 18.66 -26.33
C GLU A 130 -4.79 17.35 -27.07
N GLY A 131 -5.34 17.47 -28.28
CA GLY A 131 -5.42 16.37 -29.24
C GLY A 131 -4.03 15.80 -29.50
N VAL A 132 -3.88 14.49 -29.35
CA VAL A 132 -2.62 13.77 -29.50
C VAL A 132 -2.13 13.91 -30.95
N ALA A 133 -1.31 14.92 -31.22
CA ALA A 133 -0.48 14.93 -32.42
C ALA A 133 0.72 14.03 -32.13
N GLU A 134 0.66 12.77 -32.57
CA GLU A 134 1.83 11.90 -32.64
C GLU A 134 2.95 12.61 -33.41
N GLN A 135 4.04 12.98 -32.74
CA GLN A 135 5.27 13.38 -33.42
C GLN A 135 6.38 12.38 -33.10
N PRO A 136 7.07 11.81 -34.10
CA PRO A 136 7.81 10.55 -33.92
C PRO A 136 9.15 10.66 -33.18
N ASN A 137 9.52 11.81 -32.60
CA ASN A 137 10.92 12.01 -32.19
C ASN A 137 11.19 13.11 -31.14
N LYS A 138 10.35 13.24 -30.11
CA LYS A 138 10.66 14.15 -28.98
C LYS A 138 10.50 13.47 -27.62
N SER A 139 11.63 13.15 -27.00
CA SER A 139 11.79 12.63 -25.64
C SER A 139 11.50 13.67 -24.54
N PHE A 140 10.57 14.59 -24.77
CA PHE A 140 10.09 15.53 -23.78
C PHE A 140 8.59 15.29 -23.61
N TYR A 141 8.19 14.68 -22.50
CA TYR A 141 6.82 14.72 -22.01
C TYR A 141 6.47 16.21 -21.83
N ARG A 142 5.83 16.81 -22.84
CA ARG A 142 5.17 18.09 -22.67
C ARG A 142 4.08 17.86 -21.62
N LEU A 143 4.26 18.41 -20.43
CA LEU A 143 3.16 18.59 -19.49
C LEU A 143 2.60 20.01 -19.67
N PRO A 144 1.60 20.23 -20.54
CA PRO A 144 0.62 21.29 -20.35
C PRO A 144 -0.64 20.65 -19.74
N VAL A 145 -0.50 19.74 -18.78
CA VAL A 145 -1.68 19.12 -18.17
C VAL A 145 -2.15 20.05 -17.07
N GLN A 146 -3.06 20.96 -17.41
CA GLN A 146 -4.04 21.41 -16.44
C GLN A 146 -4.89 20.17 -16.12
N VAL A 147 -4.44 19.37 -15.14
CA VAL A 147 -5.23 18.28 -14.58
C VAL A 147 -6.40 18.97 -13.89
N MET A 148 -7.51 19.12 -14.60
CA MET A 148 -8.77 19.36 -13.92
C MET A 148 -9.13 18.05 -13.24
N ALA A 149 -9.06 18.01 -11.92
CA ALA A 149 -9.75 16.97 -11.17
C ALA A 149 -11.24 17.16 -11.49
N VAL A 150 -11.78 16.33 -12.38
CA VAL A 150 -13.16 16.45 -12.84
C VAL A 150 -13.99 15.39 -12.14
N PRO A 151 -14.91 15.77 -11.21
CA PRO A 151 -15.86 14.81 -10.62
C PRO A 151 -16.86 14.31 -11.68
N SER A 152 -16.97 15.04 -12.80
CA SER A 152 -17.74 14.61 -13.95
C SER A 152 -17.12 14.98 -15.29
N LEU A 153 -17.25 14.08 -16.27
CA LEU A 153 -16.80 14.31 -17.64
C LEU A 153 -17.94 14.90 -18.48
N PRO A 154 -17.76 16.06 -19.14
CA PRO A 154 -18.80 16.70 -19.95
C PRO A 154 -18.98 16.07 -21.35
N PHE A 155 -18.04 15.22 -21.79
CA PHE A 155 -18.07 14.45 -23.04
C PHE A 155 -17.15 13.21 -22.93
N GLY A 156 -17.33 12.22 -23.80
CA GLY A 156 -16.45 11.04 -23.89
C GLY A 156 -15.05 11.39 -24.42
N GLY A 157 -14.00 10.79 -23.85
CA GLY A 157 -12.60 11.08 -24.21
C GLY A 157 -11.59 10.27 -23.39
N ALA A 158 -10.31 10.33 -23.75
CA ALA A 158 -9.26 9.63 -23.04
C ALA A 158 -9.07 10.19 -21.62
N LEU A 159 -9.17 9.31 -20.63
CA LEU A 159 -8.91 9.58 -19.22
C LEU A 159 -7.54 9.02 -18.86
N TYR A 160 -6.88 9.63 -17.88
CA TYR A 160 -5.58 9.20 -17.42
C TYR A 160 -5.54 9.21 -15.90
N ALA A 161 -4.93 8.18 -15.32
CA ALA A 161 -4.59 8.17 -13.91
C ALA A 161 -3.11 8.53 -13.78
N LEU A 162 -2.83 9.64 -13.10
CA LEU A 162 -1.50 9.98 -12.63
C LEU A 162 -1.37 9.46 -11.20
N VAL A 163 -0.45 8.53 -10.98
CA VAL A 163 -0.29 7.88 -9.68
C VAL A 163 1.15 7.96 -9.20
N ARG A 164 1.33 8.15 -7.90
CA ARG A 164 2.61 7.94 -7.23
C ARG A 164 2.46 6.83 -6.20
N ILE A 165 3.29 5.82 -6.36
CA ILE A 165 3.28 4.61 -5.53
C ILE A 165 4.63 4.50 -4.83
N ASN A 166 4.60 4.38 -3.50
CA ASN A 166 5.76 4.14 -2.65
C ASN A 166 5.84 2.64 -2.33
N TRP A 167 7.02 2.05 -2.57
CA TRP A 167 7.27 0.64 -2.28
C TRP A 167 7.97 0.45 -0.94
N TYR A 168 7.74 -0.71 -0.33
CA TYR A 168 8.27 -1.05 1.00
C TYR A 168 9.33 -2.14 0.91
N SER A 169 10.01 -2.40 2.03
CA SER A 169 11.13 -3.34 2.06
C SER A 169 10.73 -4.75 1.68
N ILE A 170 9.49 -5.13 2.01
CA ILE A 170 8.86 -6.39 1.62
C ILE A 170 8.52 -6.50 0.12
N ASP A 171 8.53 -5.40 -0.62
CA ASP A 171 8.26 -5.38 -2.06
C ASP A 171 9.56 -5.51 -2.88
N ALA A 172 10.72 -5.20 -2.30
CA ALA A 172 12.00 -5.22 -3.00
C ALA A 172 12.33 -6.62 -3.56
N GLY A 173 12.70 -6.68 -4.83
CA GLY A 173 13.01 -7.92 -5.54
C GLY A 173 11.78 -8.69 -6.03
N ARG A 174 10.58 -8.11 -5.96
CA ARG A 174 9.35 -8.71 -6.48
C ARG A 174 8.88 -8.02 -7.75
N ASP A 175 8.23 -8.80 -8.60
CA ASP A 175 7.42 -8.27 -9.70
C ASP A 175 6.05 -7.90 -9.14
N ILE A 176 5.68 -6.63 -9.27
CA ILE A 176 4.41 -6.09 -8.80
C ILE A 176 3.58 -5.67 -9.99
N THR A 177 2.30 -6.05 -9.99
CA THR A 177 1.35 -5.65 -11.03
C THR A 177 0.44 -4.54 -10.52
N VAL A 178 0.49 -3.40 -11.20
CA VAL A 178 -0.42 -2.28 -11.00
C VAL A 178 -1.42 -2.27 -12.15
N ARG A 179 -2.71 -2.18 -11.84
CA ARG A 179 -3.79 -2.23 -12.84
C ARG A 179 -4.91 -1.28 -12.50
N MET A 180 -5.43 -0.57 -13.49
CA MET A 180 -6.70 0.14 -13.36
C MET A 180 -7.88 -0.78 -13.69
N ARG A 181 -8.94 -0.74 -12.88
CA ARG A 181 -10.21 -1.46 -13.10
C ARG A 181 -11.38 -0.48 -13.06
N PHE A 182 -12.35 -0.67 -13.95
CA PHE A 182 -13.64 0.00 -13.86
C PHE A 182 -14.69 -0.98 -13.34
N LYS A 183 -15.53 -0.53 -12.41
CA LYS A 183 -16.81 -1.15 -12.10
C LYS A 183 -17.90 -0.27 -12.69
N HIS A 184 -18.79 -0.87 -13.48
CA HIS A 184 -19.91 -0.17 -14.09
C HIS A 184 -21.19 -0.55 -13.35
N ASP A 185 -22.04 0.43 -13.09
CA ASP A 185 -23.48 0.18 -12.97
C ASP A 185 -24.06 0.16 -14.40
N SER A 186 -24.96 -0.77 -14.66
CA SER A 186 -25.42 -1.19 -16.00
C SER A 186 -25.61 -0.10 -17.10
N GLY A 187 -25.04 -0.31 -18.30
CA GLY A 187 -25.69 0.07 -19.57
C GLY A 187 -25.08 1.16 -20.48
N GLY A 188 -24.06 1.92 -20.08
CA GLY A 188 -23.69 3.15 -20.82
C GLY A 188 -22.23 3.32 -21.28
N VAL A 189 -21.26 2.64 -20.66
CA VAL A 189 -19.82 2.85 -20.95
C VAL A 189 -19.30 1.67 -21.76
N MET A 190 -18.82 1.95 -22.98
CA MET A 190 -18.15 0.98 -23.84
C MET A 190 -16.65 1.22 -23.72
N LEU A 191 -15.94 0.35 -23.01
CA LEU A 191 -14.49 0.33 -23.03
C LEU A 191 -14.05 -0.33 -24.35
N THR A 192 -13.25 0.35 -25.17
CA THR A 192 -12.58 -0.34 -26.27
C THR A 192 -11.52 -1.27 -25.68
N ASP A 193 -11.48 -2.53 -26.12
CA ASP A 193 -10.58 -3.62 -25.66
C ASP A 193 -9.06 -3.35 -25.75
N ARG A 194 -8.62 -2.11 -26.00
CA ARG A 194 -7.23 -1.68 -25.83
C ARG A 194 -6.95 -1.36 -24.36
N VAL A 195 -6.87 -2.44 -23.58
CA VAL A 195 -6.08 -2.59 -22.36
C VAL A 195 -6.41 -1.59 -21.25
N LEU A 196 -7.19 -2.03 -20.26
CA LEU A 196 -7.14 -1.50 -18.90
C LEU A 196 -5.66 -1.28 -18.52
N GLY A 197 -5.22 -0.02 -18.42
CA GLY A 197 -3.81 0.32 -18.21
C GLY A 197 -3.23 -0.50 -17.07
N SER A 198 -2.35 -1.45 -17.42
CA SER A 198 -1.68 -2.33 -16.48
C SER A 198 -0.20 -2.24 -16.75
N ILE A 199 0.56 -2.04 -15.69
CA ILE A 199 2.02 -2.05 -15.72
C ILE A 199 2.45 -3.12 -14.73
N THR A 200 3.32 -4.01 -15.20
CA THR A 200 4.05 -4.93 -14.33
C THR A 200 5.51 -4.49 -14.37
N GLY A 201 6.08 -4.28 -13.20
CA GLY A 201 7.47 -3.87 -13.07
C GLY A 201 8.13 -4.56 -11.89
N HIS A 202 9.45 -4.47 -11.85
CA HIS A 202 10.26 -5.02 -10.77
C HIS A 202 10.61 -3.91 -9.77
N VAL A 203 10.39 -4.14 -8.47
CA VAL A 203 10.74 -3.17 -7.43
C VAL A 203 12.20 -3.33 -7.05
N GLU A 204 13.01 -2.31 -7.33
CA GLU A 204 14.44 -2.32 -7.03
C GLU A 204 14.80 -1.53 -5.76
N ARG A 205 15.91 -1.94 -5.15
CA ARG A 205 16.51 -1.30 -3.96
C ARG A 205 17.75 -0.52 -4.39
N HIS A 206 17.69 0.81 -4.36
CA HIS A 206 18.76 1.72 -4.75
C HIS A 206 19.36 2.44 -3.53
N TRP A 207 20.53 1.97 -3.08
CA TRP A 207 21.28 2.56 -1.96
C TRP A 207 22.08 3.81 -2.34
N ASP A 208 22.31 4.00 -3.63
CA ASP A 208 23.15 5.05 -4.21
C ASP A 208 22.37 6.35 -4.51
N LYS A 209 21.07 6.38 -4.23
CA LYS A 209 20.16 7.47 -4.58
C LYS A 209 19.52 8.10 -3.33
N PRO A 210 19.78 9.38 -3.02
CA PRO A 210 19.35 9.99 -1.75
C PRO A 210 17.85 10.34 -1.69
N TRP A 211 17.11 10.22 -2.78
CA TRP A 211 15.69 10.62 -2.88
C TRP A 211 14.70 9.48 -2.61
N PHE A 212 15.18 8.28 -2.26
CA PHE A 212 14.34 7.12 -1.97
C PHE A 212 14.29 6.82 -0.46
N PRO A 213 13.10 6.81 0.17
CA PRO A 213 12.97 6.35 1.56
C PRO A 213 13.54 4.94 1.71
N ASN A 214 14.48 4.75 2.64
CA ASN A 214 15.17 3.48 2.87
C ASN A 214 15.82 2.85 1.61
N GLY A 215 16.14 3.66 0.59
CA GLY A 215 16.69 3.18 -0.67
C GLY A 215 15.73 2.32 -1.50
N ILE A 216 14.41 2.50 -1.37
CA ILE A 216 13.42 1.76 -2.17
C ILE A 216 12.84 2.66 -3.25
N GLN A 217 12.90 2.19 -4.51
CA GLN A 217 12.37 2.93 -5.65
C GLN A 217 10.88 3.26 -5.45
N SER A 218 10.44 4.46 -5.80
CA SER A 218 9.01 4.76 -5.99
C SER A 218 8.68 4.76 -7.48
N TRP A 219 7.42 4.45 -7.82
CA TRP A 219 6.95 4.54 -9.19
C TRP A 219 6.04 5.77 -9.35
N ASN A 220 6.29 6.54 -10.40
CA ASN A 220 5.38 7.57 -10.88
C ASN A 220 4.88 7.09 -12.23
N GLU A 221 3.63 6.66 -12.29
CA GLU A 221 3.08 6.03 -13.48
C GLU A 221 1.93 6.81 -14.06
N TYR A 222 1.84 6.72 -15.38
CA TYR A 222 0.75 7.26 -16.16
C TYR A 222 -0.01 6.09 -16.79
N LEU A 223 -1.20 5.81 -16.25
CA LEU A 223 -2.05 4.73 -16.74
C LEU A 223 -3.12 5.34 -17.64
N ALA A 224 -3.01 5.06 -18.94
CA ALA A 224 -3.99 5.47 -19.92
C ALA A 224 -5.28 4.66 -19.80
N LEU A 225 -6.41 5.36 -19.80
CA LEU A 225 -7.74 4.81 -19.67
C LEU A 225 -8.57 5.25 -20.87
N GLY A 226 -8.78 4.32 -21.80
CA GLY A 226 -9.71 4.53 -22.90
C GLY A 226 -11.15 4.48 -22.40
N VAL A 227 -11.77 5.64 -22.16
CA VAL A 227 -13.17 5.73 -21.75
C VAL A 227 -14.01 6.24 -22.92
N MET A 228 -14.93 5.42 -23.43
CA MET A 228 -16.02 5.89 -24.29
C MET A 228 -17.34 5.66 -23.58
N THR A 229 -18.20 6.67 -23.59
CA THR A 229 -19.56 6.54 -23.07
C THR A 229 -20.57 6.81 -24.17
N SER A 230 -21.67 6.06 -24.17
CA SER A 230 -22.84 6.26 -25.04
C SER A 230 -24.09 6.66 -24.25
N ALA A 231 -24.03 6.69 -22.91
CA ALA A 231 -25.08 7.17 -22.02
C ALA A 231 -24.49 7.87 -20.78
N GLU A 232 -25.32 8.57 -20.02
CA GLU A 232 -24.91 8.97 -18.67
C GLU A 232 -24.70 7.73 -17.81
N ALA A 233 -23.60 7.70 -17.05
CA ALA A 233 -23.27 6.56 -16.21
C ALA A 233 -22.47 6.99 -14.99
N GLN A 234 -22.68 6.27 -13.88
CA GLN A 234 -21.74 6.27 -12.76
C GLN A 234 -20.82 5.06 -12.90
N THR A 235 -19.52 5.32 -12.80
CA THR A 235 -18.51 4.26 -12.80
C THR A 235 -17.56 4.47 -11.65
N VAL A 236 -17.10 3.37 -11.06
CA VAL A 236 -16.08 3.39 -10.03
C VAL A 236 -14.77 2.97 -10.66
N VAL A 237 -13.78 3.83 -10.55
CA VAL A 237 -12.42 3.60 -11.04
C VAL A 237 -11.56 3.14 -9.87
N GLN A 238 -10.88 2.01 -10.02
CA GLN A 238 -10.04 1.44 -8.98
C GLN A 238 -8.61 1.26 -9.48
N LEU A 239 -7.63 1.68 -8.69
CA LEU A 239 -6.24 1.26 -8.82
C LEU A 239 -6.05 -0.02 -8.00
N MET A 240 -5.53 -1.05 -8.63
CA MET A 240 -5.23 -2.34 -8.03
C MET A 240 -3.71 -2.54 -7.96
N ILE A 241 -3.21 -3.08 -6.86
CA ILE A 241 -1.81 -3.54 -6.70
C ILE A 241 -1.87 -5.01 -6.27
N ASP A 242 -1.28 -5.93 -7.04
CA ASP A 242 -1.31 -7.38 -6.79
C ASP A 242 -2.72 -7.89 -6.41
N ASP A 243 -3.74 -7.40 -7.13
CA ASP A 243 -5.17 -7.70 -6.97
C ASP A 243 -5.88 -7.15 -5.70
N GLU A 244 -5.20 -6.38 -4.86
CA GLU A 244 -5.82 -5.61 -3.77
C GLU A 244 -6.17 -4.18 -4.24
N VAL A 245 -7.35 -3.67 -3.85
CA VAL A 245 -7.75 -2.29 -4.17
C VAL A 245 -6.87 -1.34 -3.37
N ALA A 246 -6.06 -0.54 -4.09
CA ALA A 246 -5.15 0.44 -3.52
C ALA A 246 -5.78 1.83 -3.43
N TRP A 247 -6.62 2.17 -4.40
CA TRP A 247 -7.30 3.45 -4.46
C TRP A 247 -8.59 3.33 -5.28
N GLU A 248 -9.58 4.16 -4.98
CA GLU A 248 -10.89 4.14 -5.63
C GLU A 248 -11.45 5.57 -5.75
N GLU A 249 -12.04 5.88 -6.90
CA GLU A 249 -12.78 7.12 -7.12
C GLU A 249 -14.03 6.87 -7.96
N SER A 250 -15.12 7.53 -7.57
CA SER A 250 -16.38 7.52 -8.32
C SER A 250 -16.36 8.62 -9.37
N LEU A 251 -16.58 8.24 -10.62
CA LEU A 251 -16.64 9.14 -11.77
C LEU A 251 -18.07 9.16 -12.33
N THR A 252 -18.62 10.36 -12.48
CA THR A 252 -19.90 10.55 -13.19
C THR A 252 -19.62 11.00 -14.61
N VAL A 253 -20.09 10.27 -15.61
CA VAL A 253 -19.97 10.69 -17.00
C VAL A 253 -21.31 11.25 -17.45
N ALA A 254 -21.37 12.54 -17.78
CA ALA A 254 -22.57 13.21 -18.24
C ALA A 254 -22.48 13.44 -19.75
N LEU A 255 -23.51 13.04 -20.49
CA LEU A 255 -23.64 13.41 -21.90
C LEU A 255 -24.25 14.80 -21.96
N ARG A 256 -23.47 15.82 -22.34
CA ARG A 256 -24.11 17.06 -22.81
C ARG A 256 -24.84 16.75 -24.12
N PRO A 257 -26.04 17.33 -24.35
CA PRO A 257 -26.63 17.36 -25.68
C PRO A 257 -25.59 17.93 -26.65
N SER A 258 -25.50 17.36 -27.85
CA SER A 258 -24.70 17.91 -28.94
C SER A 258 -24.90 19.43 -28.99
N ALA A 259 -23.82 20.20 -28.83
CA ALA A 259 -23.88 21.62 -29.16
C ALA A 259 -24.41 21.70 -30.59
N PRO A 260 -25.46 22.50 -30.87
CA PRO A 260 -25.96 22.62 -32.23
C PRO A 260 -24.79 23.01 -33.15
N ASP A 261 -24.67 22.34 -34.29
CA ASP A 261 -23.58 22.52 -35.26
C ASP A 261 -23.42 23.97 -35.76
N VAL A 262 -24.36 24.84 -35.42
CA VAL A 262 -24.44 26.24 -35.83
C VAL A 262 -24.42 27.12 -34.58
N ILE A 263 -23.28 27.78 -34.35
CA ILE A 263 -23.28 29.03 -33.58
C ILE A 263 -24.02 30.04 -34.48
N PRO A 264 -25.19 30.58 -34.08
CA PRO A 264 -25.82 31.65 -34.84
C PRO A 264 -24.80 32.77 -34.99
N ASN A 265 -24.55 33.18 -36.22
CA ASN A 265 -23.62 34.27 -36.50
C ASN A 265 -24.10 35.48 -35.66
N MET A 266 -23.30 35.96 -34.70
CA MET A 266 -23.66 37.10 -33.85
C MET A 266 -23.68 38.44 -34.62
N TYR A 267 -23.78 38.39 -35.94
CA TYR A 267 -23.65 39.52 -36.86
C TYR A 267 -24.74 39.56 -37.94
N ASP A 268 -25.85 38.83 -37.78
CA ASP A 268 -27.04 39.00 -38.63
C ASP A 268 -28.16 39.74 -37.89
#